data_AF-A0A975BU94-F1
#
_entry.id   AF-A0A975BU94-F1
#
_cell.length_a   1.000
_cell.length_b   1.000
_cell.length_c   1.000
_cell.angle_alpha   90.00
_cell.angle_beta   90.00
_cell.angle_gamma   90.00
#
_symmetry.space_group_name_H-M   'P 1'
#
loop_
_entity.id
_entity.type
_entity.pdbx_description
1 polymer ?
#
loop_
_entity_poly.entity_id
_entity_poly.type
_entity_poly.pdbx_seq_one_letter_code
_entity_poly.pdbx_strand_id
1 'polypeptide(L)'
;MEHKFQAYLHENYSYVEGSSAKGIDFPELLVDMKVTSIRQPQSSCPFKSARQKIFGLGYSLLVFVYDKTDDEKSHTGQLNIVHTIFVNSERTADFQTTSGIVKIIENEGNKDDLLAFFSERMLPVDEIEANRIADELLKEIPEIGYLTISNALQWRLQYRRVIEKADEVSGIIRVR
;
A
#
# COMPACT_ATOMS: atom_id res chain seq x y z
N MET A 1 -6.98 13.82 -12.81
CA MET A 1 -8.04 12.94 -12.30
C MET A 1 -8.29 13.27 -10.84
N GLU A 2 -7.25 13.19 -9.99
CA GLU A 2 -7.31 13.54 -8.55
C GLU A 2 -7.96 14.91 -8.31
N HIS A 3 -7.50 15.97 -8.98
CA HIS A 3 -8.10 17.31 -8.86
C HIS A 3 -9.59 17.36 -9.25
N LYS A 4 -10.02 16.56 -10.25
CA LYS A 4 -11.44 16.52 -10.65
C LYS A 4 -12.29 15.82 -9.59
N PHE A 5 -11.75 14.78 -8.97
CA PHE A 5 -12.42 14.08 -7.89
C PHE A 5 -12.49 14.95 -6.63
N GLN A 6 -11.40 15.62 -6.25
CA GLN A 6 -11.41 16.60 -5.15
C GLN A 6 -12.41 17.73 -5.40
N ALA A 7 -12.45 18.31 -6.61
CA ALA A 7 -13.43 19.34 -6.96
C ALA A 7 -14.88 18.82 -6.78
N TYR A 8 -15.17 17.61 -7.26
CA TYR A 8 -16.46 16.96 -7.03
C TYR A 8 -16.76 16.79 -5.54
N LEU A 9 -15.78 16.36 -4.73
CA LEU A 9 -15.97 16.20 -3.29
C LEU A 9 -16.25 17.54 -2.60
N HIS A 10 -15.51 18.60 -2.94
CA HIS A 10 -15.72 19.95 -2.39
C HIS A 10 -17.11 20.51 -2.69
N GLU A 11 -17.68 20.19 -3.85
CA GLU A 11 -19.03 20.62 -4.22
C GLU A 11 -20.13 19.85 -3.48
N ASN A 12 -19.86 18.60 -3.07
CA ASN A 12 -20.90 17.68 -2.57
C ASN A 12 -20.77 17.33 -1.07
N TYR A 13 -19.61 17.55 -0.46
CA TYR A 13 -19.30 17.11 0.90
C TYR A 13 -18.49 18.17 1.66
N SER A 14 -18.66 18.20 2.97
CA SER A 14 -17.76 18.94 3.88
C SER A 14 -16.73 17.98 4.45
N TYR A 15 -15.45 18.21 4.17
CA TYR A 15 -14.35 17.39 4.67
C TYR A 15 -13.07 18.22 4.80
N VAL A 16 -12.12 17.74 5.62
CA VAL A 16 -10.78 18.33 5.67
C VAL A 16 -9.93 17.76 4.55
N GLU A 17 -9.59 18.62 3.60
CA GLU A 17 -8.65 18.28 2.54
C GLU A 17 -7.23 18.17 3.10
N GLY A 18 -6.58 17.03 2.82
CA GLY A 18 -5.16 16.85 3.08
C GLY A 18 -4.30 17.69 2.13
N SER A 19 -3.00 17.74 2.40
CA SER A 19 -2.06 18.28 1.41
C SER A 19 -1.16 17.17 0.90
N SER A 20 -0.86 17.16 -0.40
CA SER A 20 0.13 16.25 -0.99
C SER A 20 1.50 16.36 -0.30
N ALA A 21 1.77 17.50 0.37
CA ALA A 21 2.96 17.72 1.19
C ALA A 21 2.92 17.05 2.57
N LYS A 22 1.74 16.82 3.15
CA LYS A 22 1.55 16.08 4.41
C LYS A 22 1.38 14.57 4.21
N GLY A 23 1.03 14.14 2.98
CA GLY A 23 1.16 12.77 2.49
C GLY A 23 -0.07 11.86 2.60
N ILE A 24 -1.24 12.40 2.98
CA ILE A 24 -2.54 11.69 3.01
C ILE A 24 -3.62 12.65 2.50
N ASP A 25 -4.43 12.22 1.53
CA ASP A 25 -5.50 13.04 0.93
C ASP A 25 -6.71 13.30 1.84
N PHE A 26 -7.09 12.34 2.68
CA PHE A 26 -8.21 12.43 3.64
C PHE A 26 -7.72 12.16 5.08
N PRO A 27 -7.11 13.15 5.76
CA PRO A 27 -6.48 12.94 7.06
C PRO A 27 -7.44 12.48 8.16
N GLU A 28 -8.66 13.03 8.21
CA GLU A 28 -9.66 12.66 9.23
C GLU A 28 -10.15 11.22 9.08
N LEU A 29 -10.08 10.68 7.87
CA LEU A 29 -10.44 9.29 7.56
C LEU A 29 -9.23 8.35 7.60
N LEU A 30 -8.02 8.88 7.70
CA LEU A 30 -6.77 8.14 7.46
C LEU A 30 -6.83 7.36 6.14
N VAL A 31 -7.27 8.02 5.07
CA VAL A 31 -7.32 7.45 3.72
C VAL A 31 -6.47 8.28 2.77
N ASP A 32 -5.58 7.61 2.06
CA ASP A 32 -4.74 8.20 1.01
C ASP A 32 -5.26 7.74 -0.36
N MET A 33 -5.40 8.67 -1.29
CA MET A 33 -5.88 8.37 -2.63
C MET A 33 -4.69 8.01 -3.53
N LYS A 34 -4.90 7.03 -4.40
CA LYS A 34 -3.89 6.61 -5.36
C LYS A 34 -4.52 6.38 -6.71
N VAL A 35 -3.86 6.86 -7.76
CA VAL A 35 -4.31 6.69 -9.14
C VAL A 35 -3.24 5.95 -9.92
N THR A 36 -3.61 4.87 -10.59
CA THR A 36 -2.65 4.02 -11.29
C THR A 36 -3.21 3.37 -12.55
N SER A 37 -2.34 2.99 -13.49
CA SER A 37 -2.76 2.31 -14.71
C SER A 37 -2.93 0.81 -14.48
N ILE A 38 -3.95 0.20 -15.09
CA ILE A 38 -4.12 -1.26 -15.10
C ILE A 38 -2.93 -2.00 -15.76
N ARG A 39 -2.27 -1.36 -16.73
CA ARG A 39 -1.12 -1.94 -17.46
C ARG A 39 0.13 -2.00 -16.60
N GLN A 40 0.31 -1.01 -15.72
CA GLN A 40 1.42 -0.92 -14.78
C GLN A 40 0.89 -0.39 -13.44
N PRO A 41 0.26 -1.24 -12.61
CA PRO A 41 -0.45 -0.83 -11.42
C PRO A 41 0.53 -0.54 -10.29
N GLN A 42 1.18 0.61 -10.35
CA GLN A 42 2.10 1.12 -9.34
C GLN A 42 2.01 2.65 -9.20
N SER A 43 2.43 3.14 -8.05
CA SER A 43 2.59 4.57 -7.78
C SER A 43 3.74 4.80 -6.79
N SER A 44 4.24 6.03 -6.74
CA SER A 44 5.20 6.44 -5.71
C SER A 44 4.52 6.53 -4.35
N CYS A 45 5.28 6.23 -3.30
CA CYS A 45 4.85 6.42 -1.92
C CYS A 45 6.00 7.00 -1.11
N PRO A 46 5.75 8.05 -0.28
CA PRO A 46 6.73 8.56 0.66
C PRO A 46 6.84 7.59 1.85
N PHE A 47 7.33 6.38 1.57
CA PHE A 47 7.58 5.35 2.55
C PHE A 47 8.73 5.77 3.48
N LYS A 48 8.56 5.53 4.78
CA LYS A 48 9.41 6.14 5.82
C LYS A 48 10.28 5.14 6.57
N SER A 49 9.93 3.84 6.63
CA SER A 49 10.70 2.86 7.41
C SER A 49 10.36 1.41 7.11
N ALA A 50 11.30 0.48 7.34
CA ALA A 50 11.07 -0.96 7.26
C ALA A 50 9.82 -1.44 8.02
N ARG A 51 9.46 -0.76 9.13
CA ARG A 51 8.25 -1.06 9.89
C ARG A 51 7.00 -0.98 9.03
N GLN A 52 6.87 -0.01 8.14
CA GLN A 52 5.69 0.10 7.28
C GLN A 52 5.59 -1.07 6.29
N LYS A 53 6.72 -1.70 5.94
CA LYS A 53 6.73 -2.90 5.09
C LYS A 53 6.16 -4.12 5.83
N ILE A 54 6.33 -4.17 7.14
CA ILE A 54 5.97 -5.29 8.02
C ILE A 54 4.56 -5.10 8.62
N PHE A 55 4.28 -3.92 9.14
CA PHE A 55 3.06 -3.62 9.91
C PHE A 55 2.03 -2.80 9.13
N GLY A 56 2.36 -2.36 7.91
CA GLY A 56 1.48 -1.55 7.07
C GLY A 56 1.75 -0.06 7.17
N LEU A 57 1.09 0.70 6.29
CA LEU A 57 1.35 2.14 6.12
C LEU A 57 0.84 2.99 7.31
N GLY A 58 -0.10 2.45 8.09
CA GLY A 58 -0.79 3.14 9.18
C GLY A 58 -2.02 3.94 8.72
N TYR A 59 -2.42 3.79 7.46
CA TYR A 59 -3.59 4.42 6.86
C TYR A 59 -4.11 3.54 5.71
N SER A 60 -5.38 3.71 5.36
CA SER A 60 -6.04 2.98 4.27
C SER A 60 -5.77 3.63 2.91
N LEU A 61 -5.96 2.88 1.83
CA LEU A 61 -5.78 3.38 0.46
C LEU A 61 -7.10 3.33 -0.32
N LEU A 62 -7.42 4.40 -1.04
CA LEU A 62 -8.44 4.40 -2.08
C LEU A 62 -7.75 4.43 -3.45
N VAL A 63 -7.68 3.27 -4.11
CA VAL A 63 -6.93 3.07 -5.35
C VAL A 63 -7.87 3.10 -6.54
N PHE A 64 -7.74 4.12 -7.37
CA PHE A 64 -8.39 4.20 -8.67
C PHE A 64 -7.48 3.65 -9.75
N VAL A 65 -7.99 2.67 -10.48
CA VAL A 65 -7.27 1.98 -11.54
C VAL A 65 -7.88 2.38 -12.87
N TYR A 66 -7.07 2.94 -13.76
CA TYR A 66 -7.52 3.38 -15.07
C TYR A 66 -6.90 2.55 -16.20
N ASP A 67 -7.63 2.41 -17.29
CA ASP A 67 -7.05 2.11 -18.61
C ASP A 67 -6.99 3.40 -19.43
N LYS A 68 -5.85 3.63 -20.07
CA LYS A 68 -5.60 4.83 -20.87
C LYS A 68 -5.61 4.48 -22.34
N THR A 69 -6.45 5.16 -23.09
CA THR A 69 -6.47 5.14 -24.55
C THR A 69 -6.06 6.51 -25.06
N ASP A 70 -5.10 6.52 -25.99
CA ASP A 70 -4.62 7.75 -26.63
C ASP A 70 -5.12 7.76 -28.07
N ASP A 71 -5.68 8.89 -28.50
CA ASP A 71 -6.06 9.15 -29.88
C ASP A 71 -5.07 10.17 -30.48
N GLU A 72 -4.20 9.65 -31.34
CA GLU A 72 -3.16 10.44 -32.01
C GLU A 72 -3.74 11.50 -32.95
N LYS A 73 -4.95 11.30 -33.51
CA LYS A 73 -5.55 12.24 -34.47
C LYS A 73 -6.12 13.47 -33.79
N SER A 74 -6.76 13.29 -32.63
CA SER A 74 -7.32 14.39 -31.85
C SER A 74 -6.36 14.93 -30.79
N HIS A 75 -5.20 14.30 -30.62
CA HIS A 75 -4.25 14.57 -29.54
C HIS A 75 -4.92 14.54 -28.15
N THR A 76 -5.88 13.63 -27.96
CA THR A 76 -6.58 13.46 -26.69
C THR A 76 -6.24 12.12 -26.05
N GLY A 77 -6.25 12.09 -24.71
CA GLY A 77 -6.12 10.87 -23.93
C GLY A 77 -7.35 10.68 -23.06
N GLN A 78 -7.99 9.52 -23.16
CA GLN A 78 -9.11 9.12 -22.33
C GLN A 78 -8.62 8.20 -21.21
N LEU A 79 -9.02 8.52 -19.97
CA LEU A 79 -8.80 7.68 -18.81
C LEU A 79 -10.13 7.04 -18.44
N ASN A 80 -10.25 5.74 -18.67
CA ASN A 80 -11.40 4.96 -18.25
C ASN A 80 -11.10 4.34 -16.88
N ILE A 81 -11.84 4.71 -15.82
CA ILE A 81 -11.68 4.08 -14.51
C ILE A 81 -12.31 2.68 -14.58
N VAL A 82 -11.46 1.65 -14.52
CA VAL A 82 -11.89 0.25 -14.62
C VAL A 82 -12.14 -0.37 -13.25
N HIS A 83 -11.41 0.08 -12.22
CA HIS A 83 -11.61 -0.37 -10.84
C HIS A 83 -11.42 0.79 -9.86
N THR A 84 -12.20 0.75 -8.78
CA THR A 84 -11.97 1.54 -7.56
C THR A 84 -11.86 0.55 -6.41
N ILE A 85 -10.74 0.57 -5.69
CA ILE A 85 -10.46 -0.43 -4.65
C ILE A 85 -10.13 0.29 -3.36
N PHE A 86 -10.85 -0.04 -2.30
CA PHE A 86 -10.53 0.37 -0.96
C PHE A 86 -9.69 -0.73 -0.28
N VAL A 87 -8.52 -0.35 0.24
CA VAL A 87 -7.62 -1.24 0.97
C VAL A 87 -7.53 -0.73 2.40
N ASN A 88 -8.06 -1.49 3.36
CA ASN A 88 -7.98 -1.18 4.78
C ASN A 88 -6.50 -1.14 5.24
N SER A 89 -6.17 -0.26 6.18
CA SER A 89 -4.84 -0.06 6.75
C SER A 89 -4.17 -1.37 7.17
N GLU A 90 -4.92 -2.31 7.74
CA GLU A 90 -4.44 -3.64 8.17
C GLU A 90 -3.89 -4.49 7.00
N ARG A 91 -4.30 -4.19 5.76
CA ARG A 91 -3.90 -4.91 4.54
C ARG A 91 -2.83 -4.18 3.73
N THR A 92 -2.28 -3.07 4.24
CA THR A 92 -1.34 -2.23 3.48
C THR A 92 0.13 -2.62 3.63
N ALA A 93 0.46 -3.66 4.40
CA ALA A 93 1.83 -4.17 4.50
C ALA A 93 2.28 -4.89 3.19
N ASP A 94 3.57 -5.20 3.09
CA ASP A 94 4.09 -5.98 1.97
C ASP A 94 3.72 -7.46 2.14
N PHE A 95 3.07 -8.01 1.12
CA PHE A 95 2.59 -9.39 1.12
C PHE A 95 3.71 -10.40 1.35
N GLN A 96 4.83 -10.26 0.63
CA GLN A 96 5.88 -11.28 0.68
C GLN A 96 6.68 -11.20 1.99
N THR A 97 6.90 -10.00 2.53
CA THR A 97 7.51 -9.82 3.83
C THR A 97 6.62 -10.35 4.94
N THR A 98 5.34 -9.98 4.99
CA THR A 98 4.41 -10.46 6.03
C THR A 98 4.17 -11.97 5.94
N SER A 99 3.94 -12.51 4.74
CA SER A 99 3.78 -13.96 4.58
C SER A 99 5.03 -14.75 4.97
N GLY A 100 6.22 -14.21 4.70
CA GLY A 100 7.48 -14.84 5.09
C GLY A 100 7.67 -14.87 6.60
N ILE A 101 7.40 -13.74 7.27
CA ILE A 101 7.46 -13.62 8.74
C ILE A 101 6.48 -14.59 9.40
N VAL A 102 5.21 -14.58 8.97
CA VAL A 102 4.18 -15.48 9.52
C VAL A 102 4.62 -16.93 9.39
N LYS A 103 5.13 -17.32 8.22
CA LYS A 103 5.62 -18.68 7.99
C LYS A 103 6.81 -19.06 8.88
N ILE A 104 7.72 -18.14 9.17
CA ILE A 104 8.84 -18.40 10.10
C ILE A 104 8.31 -18.67 11.50
N ILE A 105 7.38 -17.84 11.98
CA ILE A 105 6.78 -17.97 13.31
C ILE A 105 5.96 -19.26 13.42
N GLU A 106 5.18 -19.60 12.39
CA GLU A 106 4.42 -20.86 12.32
C GLU A 106 5.31 -22.11 12.36
N ASN A 107 6.56 -21.99 11.93
CA ASN A 107 7.56 -23.07 12.00
C ASN A 107 8.39 -23.05 13.30
N GLU A 108 7.91 -22.39 14.35
CA GLU A 108 8.61 -22.21 15.63
C GLU A 108 9.98 -21.51 15.49
N GLY A 109 10.13 -20.68 14.45
CA GLY A 109 11.32 -19.88 14.23
C GLY A 109 11.57 -18.87 15.35
N ASN A 110 12.84 -18.64 15.67
CA ASN A 110 13.25 -17.77 16.75
C ASN A 110 13.67 -16.38 16.23
N LYS A 111 14.20 -15.55 17.14
CA LYS A 111 14.65 -14.19 16.81
C LYS A 111 15.73 -14.17 15.72
N ASP A 112 16.68 -15.09 15.76
CA ASP A 112 17.79 -15.15 14.81
C ASP A 112 17.29 -15.50 13.40
N ASP A 113 16.27 -16.36 13.29
CA ASP A 113 15.62 -16.69 12.02
C ASP A 113 14.93 -15.47 11.40
N LEU A 114 14.26 -14.65 12.22
CA LEU A 114 13.65 -13.39 11.77
C LEU A 114 14.71 -12.37 11.32
N LEU A 115 15.81 -12.24 12.07
CA LEU A 115 16.91 -11.35 11.72
C LEU A 115 17.58 -11.78 10.41
N ALA A 116 17.84 -13.09 10.23
CA ALA A 116 18.36 -13.65 8.99
C ALA A 116 17.42 -13.35 7.80
N PHE A 117 16.11 -13.50 7.99
CA PHE A 117 15.11 -13.14 6.99
C PHE A 117 15.15 -11.63 6.65
N PHE A 118 15.28 -10.74 7.63
CA PHE A 118 15.38 -9.30 7.36
C PHE A 118 16.60 -8.96 6.53
N SER A 119 17.74 -9.58 6.82
CA SER A 119 18.97 -9.43 6.05
C SER A 119 18.85 -9.98 4.63
N GLU A 120 18.30 -11.19 4.46
CA GLU A 120 18.08 -11.79 3.14
C GLU A 120 17.17 -10.92 2.25
N ARG A 121 16.14 -10.34 2.85
CA ARG A 121 15.18 -9.45 2.17
C ARG A 121 15.69 -8.02 2.01
N MET A 122 16.92 -7.75 2.46
CA MET A 122 17.57 -6.44 2.47
C MET A 122 16.65 -5.34 3.00
N LEU A 123 16.02 -5.58 4.15
CA LEU A 123 15.16 -4.57 4.75
C LEU A 123 16.00 -3.33 5.12
N PRO A 124 15.51 -2.10 4.85
CA PRO A 124 16.22 -0.85 5.14
C PRO A 124 16.16 -0.51 6.63
N VAL A 125 16.75 -1.35 7.47
CA VAL A 125 16.68 -1.26 8.92
C VAL A 125 18.06 -1.46 9.52
N ASP A 126 18.39 -0.66 10.53
CA ASP A 126 19.62 -0.87 11.31
C ASP A 126 19.47 -2.05 12.28
N GLU A 127 20.59 -2.50 12.84
CA GLU A 127 20.62 -3.68 13.70
C GLU A 127 19.78 -3.51 14.98
N ILE A 128 19.73 -2.31 15.54
CA ILE A 128 19.00 -2.03 16.79
C ILE A 128 17.50 -2.13 16.53
N GLU A 129 17.01 -1.47 15.48
CA GLU A 129 15.61 -1.49 15.10
C GLU A 129 15.20 -2.89 14.59
N ALA A 130 16.07 -3.60 13.87
CA ALA A 130 15.83 -4.97 13.44
C ALA A 130 15.58 -5.90 14.64
N ASN A 131 16.43 -5.79 15.67
CA ASN A 131 16.27 -6.54 16.92
C ASN A 131 14.93 -6.23 17.60
N ARG A 132 14.57 -4.95 17.68
CA ARG A 132 13.31 -4.52 18.29
C ARG A 132 12.09 -5.04 17.53
N ILE A 133 12.12 -4.97 16.20
CA ILE A 133 11.07 -5.53 15.34
C ILE A 133 10.95 -7.03 15.54
N ALA A 134 12.06 -7.78 15.57
CA ALA A 134 12.02 -9.22 15.78
C ALA A 134 11.41 -9.59 17.14
N ASP A 135 11.79 -8.89 18.22
CA ASP A 135 11.22 -9.10 19.57
C ASP A 135 9.71 -8.77 19.63
N GLU A 136 9.24 -7.84 18.81
CA GLU A 136 7.82 -7.46 18.70
C GLU A 136 7.02 -8.54 17.95
N LEU A 137 7.55 -9.03 16.82
CA LEU A 137 6.88 -10.05 16.00
C LEU A 137 6.72 -11.40 16.71
N LEU A 138 7.63 -11.73 17.63
CA LEU A 138 7.50 -12.93 18.48
C LEU A 138 6.38 -12.79 19.53
N LYS A 139 5.93 -11.57 19.84
CA LYS A 139 4.82 -11.30 20.77
C LYS A 139 3.50 -11.15 20.03
N GLU A 140 3.54 -10.52 18.86
CA GLU A 140 2.36 -10.20 18.07
C GLU A 140 2.65 -10.44 16.59
N ILE A 141 1.99 -11.46 16.04
CA ILE A 141 2.12 -11.85 14.64
C ILE A 141 1.41 -10.78 13.77
N PRO A 142 2.07 -10.23 12.75
CA PRO A 142 1.49 -9.19 11.93
C PRO A 142 0.41 -9.76 11.02
N GLU A 143 -0.56 -8.92 10.68
CA GLU A 143 -1.53 -9.26 9.64
C GLU A 143 -0.87 -9.35 8.26
N ILE A 144 -1.42 -10.23 7.40
CA ILE A 144 -0.96 -10.34 6.02
C ILE A 144 -1.36 -9.08 5.24
N GLY A 145 -0.35 -8.36 4.76
CA GLY A 145 -0.53 -7.26 3.83
C GLY A 145 -0.69 -7.75 2.39
N TYR A 146 -1.23 -6.91 1.50
CA TYR A 146 -1.50 -7.29 0.11
C TYR A 146 -0.84 -6.37 -0.93
N LEU A 147 -0.10 -5.35 -0.47
CA LEU A 147 0.72 -4.55 -1.36
C LEU A 147 2.01 -5.28 -1.71
N THR A 148 2.62 -4.90 -2.83
CA THR A 148 4.05 -5.15 -3.04
C THR A 148 4.77 -3.82 -2.87
N ILE A 149 5.76 -3.78 -1.99
CA ILE A 149 6.49 -2.57 -1.63
C ILE A 149 7.94 -2.75 -2.07
N SER A 150 8.45 -1.96 -3.02
CA SER A 150 9.81 -2.15 -3.52
C SER A 150 10.86 -1.46 -2.64
N ASN A 151 11.94 -2.16 -2.29
CA ASN A 151 13.13 -1.56 -1.65
C ASN A 151 13.94 -0.80 -2.72
N ALA A 152 13.54 0.42 -3.05
CA ALA A 152 14.22 1.28 -4.03
C ALA A 152 14.46 2.67 -3.45
N LEU A 153 15.40 3.44 -4.03
CA LEU A 153 15.71 4.82 -3.62
C LEU A 153 14.47 5.73 -3.56
N GLN A 154 13.45 5.43 -4.36
CA GLN A 154 12.09 5.96 -4.24
C GLN A 154 11.13 4.77 -4.18
N TRP A 155 10.58 4.52 -2.99
CA TRP A 155 9.67 3.41 -2.74
C TRP A 155 8.42 3.53 -3.62
N ARG A 156 7.99 2.37 -4.13
CA ARG A 156 6.79 2.26 -4.96
C ARG A 156 5.88 1.19 -4.38
N LEU A 157 4.60 1.51 -4.34
CA LEU A 157 3.54 0.56 -4.05
C LEU A 157 3.09 -0.04 -5.38
N GLN A 158 2.95 -1.36 -5.42
CA GLN A 158 2.34 -2.05 -6.55
C GLN A 158 1.03 -2.67 -6.11
N TYR A 159 0.00 -2.48 -6.93
CA TYR A 159 -1.40 -2.76 -6.60
C TYR A 159 -1.95 -4.01 -7.28
N ARG A 160 -1.15 -4.70 -8.11
CA ARG A 160 -1.59 -5.88 -8.86
C ARG A 160 -2.35 -6.88 -7.99
N ARG A 161 -1.79 -7.21 -6.82
CA ARG A 161 -2.38 -8.19 -5.90
C ARG A 161 -3.68 -7.69 -5.26
N VAL A 162 -3.78 -6.42 -4.85
CA VAL A 162 -5.05 -5.89 -4.32
C VAL A 162 -6.13 -5.80 -5.39
N ILE A 163 -5.76 -5.59 -6.66
CA ILE A 163 -6.69 -5.65 -7.80
C ILE A 163 -7.22 -7.06 -8.01
N GLU A 164 -6.35 -8.06 -7.97
CA GLU A 164 -6.69 -9.46 -8.13
C GLU A 164 -7.50 -10.01 -6.95
N LYS A 165 -7.26 -9.52 -5.72
CA LYS A 165 -7.86 -10.02 -4.49
C LYS A 165 -9.02 -9.19 -3.93
N ALA A 166 -9.46 -8.16 -4.66
CA ALA A 166 -10.61 -7.36 -4.27
C ALA A 166 -11.87 -8.23 -4.15
N ASP A 167 -12.62 -8.05 -3.06
CA ASP A 167 -13.80 -8.82 -2.65
C ASP A 167 -13.54 -10.28 -2.26
N GLU A 168 -12.34 -10.82 -2.46
CA GLU A 168 -11.95 -12.17 -1.97
C GLU A 168 -11.37 -12.13 -0.55
N VAL A 169 -10.79 -10.99 -0.16
CA VAL A 169 -10.07 -10.82 1.10
C VAL A 169 -10.72 -9.73 1.93
N SER A 170 -11.00 -10.02 3.20
CA SER A 170 -11.55 -9.03 4.13
C SER A 170 -10.63 -7.81 4.24
N GLY A 171 -11.21 -6.62 4.07
CA GLY A 171 -10.49 -5.35 4.06
C GLY A 171 -9.95 -4.94 2.68
N ILE A 172 -10.18 -5.70 1.61
CA ILE A 172 -9.86 -5.30 0.23
C ILE A 172 -11.16 -5.32 -0.58
N ILE A 173 -11.74 -4.15 -0.82
CA ILE A 173 -13.12 -4.01 -1.28
C ILE A 173 -13.13 -3.31 -2.63
N ARG A 174 -13.86 -3.86 -3.60
CA ARG A 174 -14.16 -3.14 -4.84
C ARG A 174 -15.32 -2.19 -4.60
N VAL A 175 -15.05 -0.89 -4.66
CA VAL A 175 -16.06 0.16 -4.56
C VAL A 175 -16.78 0.25 -5.91
N ARG A 176 -18.11 0.11 -5.89
CA ARG A 176 -18.97 0.17 -7.07
C ARG A 176 -19.65 1.52 -7.20
#